data_AF-A0A356V3G7-F1
#
_entry.id   AF-A0A356V3G7-F1
#
_cell.length_a   1.000
_cell.length_b   1.000
_cell.length_c   1.000
_cell.angle_alpha   90.00
_cell.angle_beta   90.00
_cell.angle_gamma   90.00
#
_symmetry.space_group_name_H-M   'P 1'
#
loop_
_entity.id
_entity.type
_entity.pdbx_description
1 polymer ?
#
loop_
_entity_poly.entity_id
_entity_poly.type
_entity_poly.pdbx_seq_one_letter_code
_entity_poly.pdbx_strand_id
1 'polypeptide(L)'
;MLSACGSSVDEGGGTGGGGGAAIPSIVLAYGTGAGEPLGRREERTVSGNGTAEGIIYDSSSDTFEVENLPFDGDNSYARDNSFAGAHLPGAPTFAVYENDRTTTDPVTGAVINQFRHKAIRAVSSSGNVQFSIVRTGEYVGYGFGGFIYQRNNSVTLPTDGQAHYTGNYGGIRDFDGQGGLQYTTGTMNADLDFLDGSMRADVRNRRIYDVDGTDITDTITDTLGLTVMPTLRFRVGPDAIRTNGDVVGTVQSSYTDGDGHRVPYETGNYYAVISGDNAEEVVGIIVVEPPTSDTGVTTRETGGFILHRQ
;
A
#
# COMPACT_ATOMS: atom_id res chain seq x y z
N MET A 1 -50.39 -25.15 -40.26
CA MET A 1 -49.62 -26.21 -40.94
C MET A 1 -48.96 -25.60 -42.17
N LEU A 2 -47.64 -25.80 -42.30
CA LEU A 2 -46.77 -25.41 -43.43
C LEU A 2 -46.65 -23.88 -43.62
N SER A 3 -45.49 -23.26 -43.85
CA SER A 3 -44.22 -23.76 -44.37
C SER A 3 -43.07 -22.86 -43.87
N ALA A 4 -41.97 -23.48 -43.46
CA ALA A 4 -40.64 -22.87 -43.49
C ALA A 4 -40.12 -22.85 -44.94
N CYS A 5 -39.19 -21.95 -45.26
CA CYS A 5 -37.85 -22.29 -45.78
C CYS A 5 -37.09 -21.01 -46.18
N GLY A 6 -35.77 -21.01 -45.95
CA GLY A 6 -34.82 -20.14 -46.65
C GLY A 6 -33.94 -19.29 -45.71
N SER A 7 -32.64 -19.50 -45.54
CA SER A 7 -31.70 -20.58 -45.84
C SER A 7 -30.30 -20.03 -45.54
N SER A 8 -29.45 -20.88 -44.95
CA SER A 8 -27.96 -20.93 -45.05
C SER A 8 -27.19 -19.67 -44.62
N VAL A 9 -26.06 -19.71 -43.91
CA VAL A 9 -24.84 -20.55 -43.85
C VAL A 9 -24.02 -19.87 -42.72
N ASP A 10 -23.03 -20.41 -42.02
CA ASP A 10 -22.41 -21.71 -41.80
C ASP A 10 -21.25 -21.43 -40.82
N GLU A 11 -20.89 -22.46 -40.05
CA GLU A 11 -19.57 -22.74 -39.45
C GLU A 11 -18.80 -21.74 -38.56
N GLY A 12 -18.25 -22.30 -37.47
CA GLY A 12 -16.91 -21.93 -37.00
C GLY A 12 -16.82 -21.52 -35.54
N GLY A 13 -16.35 -22.43 -34.68
CA GLY A 13 -16.15 -22.21 -33.26
C GLY A 13 -14.87 -21.45 -32.88
N GLY A 14 -14.66 -21.39 -31.55
CA GLY A 14 -13.46 -20.85 -30.89
C GLY A 14 -13.65 -19.41 -30.43
N THR A 15 -13.25 -18.99 -29.23
CA THR A 15 -12.45 -19.58 -28.16
C THR A 15 -12.74 -18.77 -26.90
N GLY A 16 -12.61 -19.39 -25.72
CA GLY A 16 -12.76 -18.70 -24.44
C GLY A 16 -11.90 -17.44 -24.34
N GLY A 17 -12.54 -16.32 -24.03
CA GLY A 17 -11.90 -15.13 -23.50
C GLY A 17 -12.16 -15.12 -22.01
N GLY A 18 -11.13 -15.43 -21.21
CA GLY A 18 -11.18 -15.26 -19.77
C GLY A 18 -11.51 -13.81 -19.46
N GLY A 19 -12.69 -13.57 -18.89
CA GLY A 19 -13.05 -12.27 -18.34
C GLY A 19 -12.09 -11.97 -17.20
N GLY A 20 -11.08 -11.13 -17.47
CA GLY A 20 -10.35 -10.47 -16.41
C GLY A 20 -11.37 -9.71 -15.57
N ALA A 21 -11.53 -10.11 -14.32
CA ALA A 21 -12.42 -9.42 -13.40
C ALA A 21 -12.05 -7.93 -13.39
N ALA A 22 -13.03 -7.05 -13.57
CA ALA A 22 -12.82 -5.62 -13.46
C ALA A 22 -12.19 -5.34 -12.09
N ILE A 23 -11.01 -4.73 -12.08
CA ILE A 23 -10.34 -4.37 -10.84
C ILE A 23 -11.15 -3.24 -10.20
N PRO A 24 -11.64 -3.39 -8.96
CA PRO A 24 -12.59 -2.44 -8.36
C PRO A 24 -11.95 -1.05 -8.23
N SER A 25 -12.66 0.01 -8.59
CA SER A 25 -12.21 1.38 -8.35
C SER A 25 -12.04 1.64 -6.85
N ILE A 26 -11.11 2.53 -6.51
CA ILE A 26 -10.97 3.03 -5.16
C ILE A 26 -11.85 4.28 -5.00
N VAL A 27 -12.95 4.12 -4.28
CA VAL A 27 -13.82 5.22 -3.84
C VAL A 27 -13.83 5.16 -2.33
N LEU A 28 -13.34 6.23 -1.70
CA LEU A 28 -13.18 6.27 -0.26
C LEU A 28 -14.56 6.26 0.42
N ALA A 29 -14.86 5.17 1.11
CA ALA A 29 -16.09 5.04 1.89
C ALA A 29 -15.86 5.43 3.35
N TYR A 30 -16.79 6.15 3.96
CA TYR A 30 -16.69 6.55 5.36
C TYR A 30 -17.82 5.92 6.19
N GLY A 31 -17.84 4.59 6.27
CA GLY A 31 -18.67 3.89 7.24
C GLY A 31 -18.13 4.02 8.66
N THR A 32 -19.01 3.91 9.65
CA THR A 32 -18.63 3.80 11.06
C THR A 32 -18.98 2.46 11.67
N GLY A 33 -19.88 1.70 11.03
CA GLY A 33 -20.41 0.42 11.50
C GLY A 33 -19.77 -0.80 10.84
N ALA A 34 -19.98 -1.96 11.46
CA ALA A 34 -19.51 -3.25 10.94
C ALA A 34 -20.21 -3.67 9.63
N GLY A 35 -21.47 -3.27 9.43
CA GLY A 35 -22.25 -3.57 8.23
C GLY A 35 -21.94 -2.69 7.01
N GLU A 36 -21.00 -1.75 7.13
CA GLU A 36 -20.74 -0.73 6.12
C GLU A 36 -19.31 -0.84 5.57
N PRO A 37 -19.10 -0.43 4.30
CA PRO A 37 -17.76 -0.15 3.78
C PRO A 37 -17.03 0.86 4.66
N LEU A 38 -15.75 0.63 4.92
CA LEU A 38 -14.95 1.43 5.85
C LEU A 38 -13.61 1.76 5.22
N GLY A 39 -13.36 3.05 5.02
CA GLY A 39 -12.13 3.59 4.49
C GLY A 39 -11.51 4.64 5.41
N ARG A 40 -10.20 4.73 5.32
CA ARG A 40 -9.36 5.60 6.12
C ARG A 40 -8.31 6.22 5.22
N ARG A 41 -7.84 7.41 5.61
CA ARG A 41 -6.79 8.15 4.92
C ARG A 41 -5.78 8.69 5.91
N GLU A 42 -4.58 8.99 5.42
CA GLU A 42 -3.57 9.71 6.19
C GLU A 42 -4.11 11.09 6.63
N GLU A 43 -3.80 11.46 7.86
CA GLU A 43 -4.25 12.74 8.42
C GLU A 43 -3.49 13.91 7.79
N ARG A 44 -4.21 14.98 7.46
CA ARG A 44 -3.61 16.13 6.79
C ARG A 44 -2.74 16.92 7.77
N THR A 45 -1.53 17.24 7.34
CA THR A 45 -0.60 18.07 8.12
C THR A 45 -0.18 19.30 7.32
N VAL A 46 0.34 20.32 8.01
CA VAL A 46 0.89 21.52 7.37
C VAL A 46 2.17 21.24 6.58
N SER A 47 2.84 20.11 6.84
CA SER A 47 4.08 19.70 6.17
C SER A 47 3.87 18.90 4.88
N GLY A 48 2.62 18.61 4.50
CA GLY A 48 2.30 17.92 3.24
C GLY A 48 1.83 16.47 3.36
N ASN A 49 1.84 15.86 4.56
CA ASN A 49 1.23 14.53 4.75
C ASN A 49 -0.29 14.61 4.62
N GLY A 50 -0.91 13.54 4.12
CA GLY A 50 -2.36 13.44 3.95
C GLY A 50 -2.96 14.45 2.98
N THR A 51 -2.16 15.02 2.07
CA THR A 51 -2.66 15.93 1.03
C THR A 51 -3.09 15.19 -0.22
N ALA A 52 -2.61 13.96 -0.48
CA ALA A 52 -3.19 13.15 -1.55
C ALA A 52 -4.64 12.80 -1.19
N GLU A 53 -5.57 13.46 -1.86
CA GLU A 53 -7.01 13.29 -1.72
C GLU A 53 -7.56 12.77 -3.05
N GLY A 54 -8.84 12.38 -3.09
CA GLY A 54 -9.49 12.00 -4.36
C GLY A 54 -8.79 10.88 -5.14
N ILE A 55 -8.02 10.00 -4.48
CA ILE A 55 -7.33 8.89 -5.15
C ILE A 55 -8.40 7.97 -5.72
N ILE A 56 -8.52 7.94 -7.04
CA ILE A 56 -9.50 7.15 -7.81
C ILE A 56 -8.73 6.32 -8.84
N TYR A 57 -9.08 5.04 -8.95
CA TYR A 57 -8.51 4.13 -9.94
C TYR A 57 -9.53 3.84 -11.05
N ASP A 58 -9.11 4.00 -12.30
CA ASP A 58 -9.87 3.61 -13.49
C ASP A 58 -9.32 2.30 -14.07
N SER A 59 -10.13 1.24 -13.97
CA SER A 59 -9.77 -0.08 -14.49
C SER A 59 -9.76 -0.18 -16.01
N SER A 60 -10.43 0.73 -16.72
CA SER A 60 -10.52 0.70 -18.18
C SER A 60 -9.26 1.25 -18.85
N SER A 61 -8.62 2.22 -18.21
CA SER A 61 -7.37 2.84 -18.65
C SER A 61 -6.13 2.40 -17.87
N ASP A 62 -6.31 1.69 -16.74
CA ASP A 62 -5.25 1.31 -15.80
C ASP A 62 -4.44 2.53 -15.33
N THR A 63 -5.17 3.54 -14.87
CA THR A 63 -4.62 4.81 -14.37
C THR A 63 -5.25 5.21 -13.04
N PHE A 64 -4.61 6.16 -12.36
CA PHE A 64 -5.24 6.90 -11.27
C PHE A 64 -5.46 8.34 -11.63
N GLU A 65 -6.44 8.91 -10.92
CA GLU A 65 -6.49 10.33 -10.62
C GLU A 65 -6.15 10.52 -9.14
N VAL A 66 -5.28 11.48 -8.83
CA VAL A 66 -4.94 11.87 -7.45
C VAL A 66 -5.06 13.38 -7.33
N GLU A 67 -5.88 13.85 -6.40
CA GLU A 67 -6.12 15.27 -6.20
C GLU A 67 -5.23 15.87 -5.11
N ASN A 68 -5.07 17.20 -5.18
CA ASN A 68 -4.49 18.03 -4.12
C ASN A 68 -3.02 17.72 -3.80
N LEU A 69 -2.29 17.21 -4.79
CA LEU A 69 -0.83 17.19 -4.80
C LEU A 69 -0.28 18.36 -5.64
N PRO A 70 0.72 19.09 -5.14
CA PRO A 70 1.32 20.18 -5.89
C PRO A 70 2.36 19.67 -6.88
N PHE A 71 2.31 20.22 -8.10
CA PHE A 71 3.26 19.92 -9.18
C PHE A 71 3.35 18.43 -9.54
N ASP A 72 2.22 17.74 -9.63
CA ASP A 72 2.13 16.35 -10.08
C ASP A 72 1.50 16.20 -11.49
N GLY A 73 1.40 17.29 -12.25
CA GLY A 73 0.88 17.29 -13.62
C GLY A 73 -0.63 17.42 -13.68
N ASP A 74 -1.25 16.63 -14.55
CA ASP A 74 -2.71 16.66 -14.77
C ASP A 74 -3.43 15.68 -13.84
N ASN A 75 -2.87 15.44 -12.63
CA ASN A 75 -3.35 14.50 -11.62
C ASN A 75 -3.41 13.03 -12.07
N SER A 76 -2.93 12.69 -13.27
CA SER A 76 -3.00 11.34 -13.83
C SER A 76 -1.73 10.54 -13.56
N TYR A 77 -1.90 9.30 -13.12
CA TYR A 77 -0.80 8.38 -12.83
C TYR A 77 -0.95 7.11 -13.67
N ALA A 78 0.03 6.84 -14.51
CA ALA A 78 0.07 5.66 -15.36
C ALA A 78 0.91 4.55 -14.72
N ARG A 79 0.66 3.31 -15.12
CA ARG A 79 1.43 2.16 -14.66
C ARG A 79 2.92 2.36 -14.97
N ASP A 80 3.74 2.22 -13.93
CA ASP A 80 5.17 2.31 -14.02
C ASP A 80 5.78 0.94 -14.30
N ASN A 81 6.40 0.81 -15.48
CA ASN A 81 7.03 -0.42 -15.95
C ASN A 81 8.52 -0.52 -15.58
N SER A 82 9.02 0.33 -14.67
CA SER A 82 10.40 0.26 -14.17
C SER A 82 10.69 -1.09 -13.49
N PHE A 83 9.66 -1.73 -12.93
CA PHE A 83 9.74 -3.10 -12.43
C PHE A 83 9.33 -4.11 -13.49
N ALA A 84 9.96 -5.30 -13.48
CA ALA A 84 9.50 -6.43 -14.28
C ALA A 84 8.02 -6.75 -13.93
N GLY A 85 7.13 -6.57 -14.91
CA GLY A 85 5.70 -6.76 -14.71
C GLY A 85 4.97 -5.61 -14.00
N ALA A 86 5.63 -4.46 -13.75
CA ALA A 86 5.04 -3.28 -13.11
C ALA A 86 4.48 -3.52 -11.70
N HIS A 87 5.09 -4.46 -10.98
CA HIS A 87 4.78 -4.78 -9.60
C HIS A 87 6.05 -4.75 -8.75
N LEU A 88 5.88 -4.50 -7.46
CA LEU A 88 7.00 -4.56 -6.54
C LEU A 88 7.61 -5.99 -6.47
N PRO A 89 8.94 -6.13 -6.48
CA PRO A 89 9.58 -7.44 -6.41
C PRO A 89 9.24 -8.18 -5.11
N GLY A 90 8.71 -9.41 -5.24
CA GLY A 90 8.25 -10.21 -4.10
C GLY A 90 6.85 -9.84 -3.58
N ALA A 91 6.18 -8.85 -4.17
CA ALA A 91 4.79 -8.48 -3.88
C ALA A 91 3.99 -8.34 -5.20
N PRO A 92 3.67 -9.46 -5.88
CA PRO A 92 3.17 -9.46 -7.26
C PRO A 92 1.79 -8.83 -7.45
N THR A 93 1.06 -8.53 -6.36
CA THR A 93 -0.24 -7.84 -6.42
C THR A 93 -0.10 -6.32 -6.18
N PHE A 94 1.12 -5.83 -5.95
CA PHE A 94 1.39 -4.45 -5.53
C PHE A 94 1.92 -3.71 -6.75
N ALA A 95 1.00 -3.11 -7.50
CA ALA A 95 1.29 -2.38 -8.71
C ALA A 95 1.87 -0.99 -8.41
N VAL A 96 2.79 -0.53 -9.27
CA VAL A 96 3.45 0.78 -9.15
C VAL A 96 2.98 1.71 -10.27
N TYR A 97 2.77 2.98 -9.94
CA TYR A 97 2.31 4.01 -10.86
C TYR A 97 3.14 5.29 -10.67
N GLU A 98 3.25 6.09 -11.72
CA GLU A 98 3.96 7.37 -11.73
C GLU A 98 3.11 8.43 -12.45
N ASN A 99 3.18 9.67 -11.98
CA ASN A 99 2.56 10.81 -12.64
C ASN A 99 3.34 11.27 -13.88
N ASP A 100 2.68 12.02 -14.76
CA ASP A 100 3.38 12.66 -15.88
C ASP A 100 4.45 13.65 -15.40
N ARG A 101 5.65 13.55 -15.97
CA ARG A 101 6.81 14.39 -15.60
C ARG A 101 6.73 15.81 -16.14
N THR A 102 5.74 16.11 -16.97
CA THR A 102 5.50 17.43 -17.55
C THR A 102 4.01 17.64 -17.77
N THR A 103 3.54 18.87 -17.63
CA THR A 103 2.24 19.33 -18.15
C THR A 103 2.45 20.51 -19.09
N THR A 104 1.41 20.90 -19.82
CA THR A 104 1.45 22.05 -20.74
C THR A 104 0.57 23.17 -20.22
N ASP A 105 1.10 24.39 -20.15
CA ASP A 105 0.30 25.59 -19.89
C ASP A 105 -0.76 25.76 -21.00
N PRO A 106 -2.06 25.70 -20.67
CA PRO A 106 -3.12 25.75 -21.68
C PRO A 106 -3.23 27.10 -22.40
N VAL A 107 -2.63 28.17 -21.85
CA VAL A 107 -2.67 29.52 -22.44
C VAL A 107 -1.48 29.75 -23.36
N THR A 108 -0.28 29.37 -22.91
CA THR A 108 0.97 29.70 -23.62
C THR A 108 1.54 28.54 -24.42
N GLY A 109 1.14 27.30 -24.13
CA GLY A 109 1.74 26.10 -24.69
C GLY A 109 3.12 25.78 -24.12
N ALA A 110 3.57 26.48 -23.08
CA ALA A 110 4.85 26.21 -22.44
C ALA A 110 4.79 24.87 -21.68
N VAL A 111 5.86 24.08 -21.80
CA VAL A 111 6.03 22.84 -21.04
C VAL A 111 6.50 23.17 -19.64
N ILE A 112 5.82 22.63 -18.62
CA ILE A 112 6.12 22.81 -17.20
C ILE A 112 6.53 21.47 -16.61
N ASN A 113 7.78 21.38 -16.12
CA ASN A 113 8.28 20.19 -15.43
C ASN A 113 7.51 19.96 -14.12
N GLN A 114 7.22 18.70 -13.85
CA GLN A 114 6.50 18.25 -12.65
C GLN A 114 7.42 17.44 -11.74
N PHE A 115 7.11 17.42 -10.46
CA PHE A 115 7.74 16.55 -9.48
C PHE A 115 7.26 15.11 -9.65
N ARG A 116 8.17 14.17 -9.44
CA ARG A 116 7.90 12.74 -9.51
C ARG A 116 7.13 12.35 -8.26
N HIS A 117 5.96 11.80 -8.47
CA HIS A 117 5.15 11.15 -7.48
C HIS A 117 5.01 9.70 -7.90
N LYS A 118 5.28 8.79 -6.96
CA LYS A 118 5.09 7.35 -7.14
C LYS A 118 3.90 6.93 -6.30
N ALA A 119 3.09 6.03 -6.86
CA ALA A 119 2.01 5.38 -6.14
C ALA A 119 2.19 3.87 -6.11
N ILE A 120 1.84 3.24 -4.98
CA ILE A 120 1.65 1.79 -4.87
C ILE A 120 0.17 1.54 -4.67
N ARG A 121 -0.36 0.50 -5.32
CA ARG A 121 -1.69 -0.02 -5.04
C ARG A 121 -1.73 -1.54 -4.97
N ALA A 122 -2.56 -2.05 -4.08
CA ALA A 122 -2.99 -3.43 -4.10
C ALA A 122 -4.50 -3.55 -3.82
N VAL A 123 -5.10 -4.60 -4.39
CA VAL A 123 -6.48 -5.04 -4.14
C VAL A 123 -6.42 -6.53 -3.84
N SER A 124 -7.23 -6.99 -2.89
CA SER A 124 -7.39 -8.43 -2.67
C SER A 124 -8.03 -9.12 -3.87
N SER A 125 -7.81 -10.42 -4.01
CA SER A 125 -8.45 -11.22 -5.06
C SER A 125 -9.98 -11.22 -4.99
N SER A 126 -10.55 -11.00 -3.79
CA SER A 126 -11.99 -10.84 -3.58
C SER A 126 -12.52 -9.47 -3.99
N GLY A 127 -11.64 -8.45 -4.11
CA GLY A 127 -12.03 -7.05 -4.28
C GLY A 127 -12.56 -6.38 -3.00
N ASN A 128 -12.62 -7.10 -1.88
CA ASN A 128 -13.20 -6.57 -0.64
C ASN A 128 -12.28 -5.58 0.07
N VAL A 129 -10.96 -5.69 -0.10
CA VAL A 129 -10.01 -4.80 0.55
C VAL A 129 -8.96 -4.27 -0.42
N GLN A 130 -8.51 -3.04 -0.18
CA GLN A 130 -7.51 -2.38 -1.00
C GLN A 130 -6.80 -1.26 -0.25
N PHE A 131 -5.62 -0.89 -0.74
CA PHE A 131 -4.91 0.30 -0.31
C PHE A 131 -4.21 1.00 -1.48
N SER A 132 -3.94 2.28 -1.30
CA SER A 132 -3.05 3.07 -2.16
C SER A 132 -2.14 3.95 -1.30
N ILE A 133 -0.89 4.13 -1.72
CA ILE A 133 0.10 5.01 -1.09
C ILE A 133 0.68 5.88 -2.18
N VAL A 134 0.75 7.20 -1.97
CA VAL A 134 1.35 8.18 -2.88
C VAL A 134 2.39 8.99 -2.12
N ARG A 135 3.60 9.07 -2.68
CA ARG A 135 4.75 9.80 -2.11
C ARG A 135 5.59 10.44 -3.22
N THR A 136 6.37 11.44 -2.85
CA THR A 136 7.37 12.09 -3.71
C THR A 136 8.72 12.18 -3.00
N GLY A 137 9.79 12.16 -3.78
CA GLY A 137 11.16 12.37 -3.29
C GLY A 137 11.79 13.65 -3.83
N GLU A 138 11.02 14.56 -4.40
CA GLU A 138 11.55 15.77 -5.06
C GLU A 138 11.67 16.97 -4.11
N TYR A 139 11.39 16.76 -2.83
CA TYR A 139 11.52 17.75 -1.77
C TYR A 139 12.72 17.40 -0.87
N VAL A 140 13.27 18.41 -0.20
CA VAL A 140 14.33 18.18 0.81
C VAL A 140 13.76 17.48 2.05
N GLY A 141 12.53 17.83 2.43
CA GLY A 141 11.75 17.10 3.42
C GLY A 141 10.87 16.04 2.77
N TYR A 142 10.05 15.35 3.57
CA TYR A 142 9.13 14.30 3.09
C TYR A 142 8.14 14.73 1.98
N GLY A 143 7.98 16.03 1.73
CA GLY A 143 7.15 16.54 0.65
C GLY A 143 5.66 16.25 0.84
N PHE A 144 4.96 16.09 -0.28
CA PHE A 144 3.51 15.93 -0.33
C PHE A 144 3.13 14.48 -0.65
N GLY A 145 2.07 14.00 -0.01
CA GLY A 145 1.62 12.63 -0.24
C GLY A 145 0.40 12.27 0.59
N GLY A 146 0.01 11.01 0.48
CA GLY A 146 -1.07 10.44 1.28
C GLY A 146 -1.11 8.93 1.13
N PHE A 147 -1.89 8.29 1.99
CA PHE A 147 -2.32 6.92 1.76
C PHE A 147 -3.80 6.79 2.08
N ILE A 148 -4.40 5.77 1.47
CA ILE A 148 -5.75 5.30 1.80
C ILE A 148 -5.75 3.78 1.92
N TYR A 149 -6.58 3.26 2.80
CA TYR A 149 -6.83 1.83 2.94
C TYR A 149 -8.31 1.63 3.30
N GLN A 150 -8.93 0.61 2.74
CA GLN A 150 -10.36 0.40 2.92
C GLN A 150 -10.81 -1.03 2.75
N ARG A 151 -11.95 -1.29 3.39
CA ARG A 151 -12.88 -2.39 3.15
C ARG A 151 -14.06 -1.87 2.33
N ASN A 152 -14.46 -2.62 1.30
CA ASN A 152 -15.56 -2.32 0.38
C ASN A 152 -16.89 -2.99 0.77
N ASN A 153 -16.87 -3.90 1.74
CA ASN A 153 -18.01 -4.68 2.21
C ASN A 153 -18.20 -4.52 3.73
N SER A 154 -18.95 -5.44 4.35
CA SER A 154 -19.12 -5.55 5.79
C SER A 154 -18.03 -6.40 6.46
N VAL A 155 -18.00 -6.38 7.78
CA VAL A 155 -17.28 -7.36 8.60
C VAL A 155 -18.22 -7.96 9.64
N THR A 156 -18.07 -9.26 9.85
CA THR A 156 -18.56 -9.94 11.05
C THR A 156 -17.35 -10.52 11.76
N LEU A 157 -17.05 -10.00 12.94
CA LEU A 157 -15.94 -10.48 13.76
C LEU A 157 -16.38 -11.72 14.54
N PRO A 158 -15.59 -12.80 14.56
CA PRO A 158 -15.76 -13.85 15.56
C PRO A 158 -15.75 -13.27 16.97
N THR A 159 -16.46 -13.91 17.89
CA THR A 159 -16.51 -13.50 19.30
C THR A 159 -15.57 -14.32 20.19
N ASP A 160 -14.93 -15.36 19.64
CA ASP A 160 -14.02 -16.25 20.32
C ASP A 160 -12.88 -16.73 19.39
N GLY A 161 -11.89 -17.38 20.01
CA GLY A 161 -10.78 -18.00 19.31
C GLY A 161 -9.74 -17.03 18.74
N GLN A 162 -8.83 -17.62 17.97
CA GLN A 162 -7.74 -16.92 17.30
C GLN A 162 -7.71 -17.31 15.82
N ALA A 163 -7.20 -16.42 14.97
CA ALA A 163 -6.99 -16.70 13.55
C ALA A 163 -5.61 -16.23 13.09
N HIS A 164 -5.01 -17.03 12.21
CA HIS A 164 -3.72 -16.75 11.60
C HIS A 164 -3.89 -16.20 10.19
N TYR A 165 -3.06 -15.22 9.83
CA TYR A 165 -3.11 -14.51 8.56
C TYR A 165 -1.72 -14.38 7.96
N THR A 166 -1.63 -14.48 6.64
CA THR A 166 -0.39 -14.27 5.91
C THR A 166 -0.60 -13.42 4.66
N GLY A 167 0.45 -12.71 4.24
CA GLY A 167 0.43 -11.91 3.03
C GLY A 167 1.76 -11.20 2.77
N ASN A 168 1.75 -10.33 1.77
CA ASN A 168 2.90 -9.52 1.41
C ASN A 168 2.81 -8.14 2.03
N TYR A 169 3.98 -7.54 2.24
CA TYR A 169 4.17 -6.16 2.61
C TYR A 169 4.91 -5.43 1.49
N GLY A 170 4.54 -4.18 1.23
CA GLY A 170 5.17 -3.36 0.21
C GLY A 170 4.94 -1.87 0.46
N GLY A 171 5.97 -1.06 0.27
CA GLY A 171 5.92 0.36 0.65
C GLY A 171 6.88 1.25 -0.12
N ILE A 172 6.73 2.55 0.10
CA ILE A 172 7.62 3.60 -0.38
C ILE A 172 8.41 4.14 0.81
N ARG A 173 9.69 4.39 0.59
CA ARG A 173 10.58 5.10 1.51
C ARG A 173 10.91 6.47 0.93
N ASP A 174 10.55 7.52 1.66
CA ASP A 174 10.87 8.92 1.40
C ASP A 174 11.74 9.50 2.52
N PHE A 175 12.32 10.68 2.32
CA PHE A 175 13.37 11.18 3.20
C PHE A 175 13.10 12.61 3.66
N ASP A 176 13.57 12.90 4.87
CA ASP A 176 13.75 14.24 5.38
C ASP A 176 15.25 14.54 5.49
N GLY A 177 15.66 15.71 5.00
CA GLY A 177 17.06 16.13 4.86
C GLY A 177 17.71 15.75 3.52
N GLN A 178 17.03 15.00 2.65
CA GLN A 178 17.46 14.71 1.28
C GLN A 178 16.26 14.36 0.38
N GLY A 179 16.42 14.51 -0.93
CA GLY A 179 15.48 13.95 -1.90
C GLY A 179 15.71 12.47 -2.17
N GLY A 180 14.83 11.88 -2.98
CA GLY A 180 14.89 10.49 -3.43
C GLY A 180 13.70 9.66 -2.96
N LEU A 181 13.50 8.54 -3.65
CA LEU A 181 12.53 7.51 -3.28
C LEU A 181 13.22 6.15 -3.31
N GLN A 182 12.76 5.27 -2.43
CA GLN A 182 13.08 3.86 -2.41
C GLN A 182 11.80 3.05 -2.23
N TYR A 183 11.87 1.76 -2.48
CA TYR A 183 10.78 0.82 -2.23
C TYR A 183 11.18 -0.19 -1.18
N THR A 184 10.19 -0.71 -0.48
CA THR A 184 10.37 -1.83 0.47
C THR A 184 9.41 -2.95 0.11
N THR A 185 9.86 -4.19 0.21
CA THR A 185 8.97 -5.37 0.26
C THR A 185 9.30 -6.27 1.42
N GLY A 186 8.38 -7.13 1.80
CA GLY A 186 8.59 -8.12 2.86
C GLY A 186 7.45 -9.13 2.95
N THR A 187 7.58 -10.09 3.85
CA THR A 187 6.48 -11.02 4.19
C THR A 187 5.88 -10.60 5.52
N MET A 188 4.56 -10.64 5.61
CA MET A 188 3.84 -10.29 6.83
C MET A 188 3.00 -11.47 7.33
N ASN A 189 3.08 -11.72 8.63
CA ASN A 189 2.20 -12.63 9.35
C ASN A 189 1.42 -11.84 10.42
N ALA A 190 0.20 -12.25 10.70
CA ALA A 190 -0.55 -11.74 11.83
C ALA A 190 -1.37 -12.85 12.51
N ASP A 191 -1.57 -12.69 13.82
CA ASP A 191 -2.51 -13.46 14.61
C ASP A 191 -3.49 -12.48 15.27
N LEU A 192 -4.78 -12.72 15.09
CA LEU A 192 -5.84 -11.98 15.76
C LEU A 192 -6.41 -12.85 16.87
N ASP A 193 -6.53 -12.27 18.06
CA ASP A 193 -7.26 -12.83 19.19
C ASP A 193 -8.58 -12.08 19.33
N PHE A 194 -9.68 -12.74 18.97
CA PHE A 194 -10.99 -12.11 18.93
C PHE A 194 -11.63 -11.94 20.30
N LEU A 195 -11.26 -12.81 21.26
CA LEU A 195 -11.77 -12.72 22.62
C LEU A 195 -11.21 -11.48 23.32
N ASP A 196 -9.92 -11.21 23.11
CA ASP A 196 -9.20 -10.10 23.73
C ASP A 196 -9.10 -8.85 22.82
N GLY A 197 -9.73 -8.89 21.63
CA GLY A 197 -9.65 -7.82 20.63
C GLY A 197 -8.21 -7.42 20.31
N SER A 198 -7.28 -8.37 20.27
CA SER A 198 -5.84 -8.12 20.21
C SER A 198 -5.25 -8.58 18.89
N MET A 199 -4.19 -7.89 18.43
CA MET A 199 -3.47 -8.25 17.21
C MET A 199 -1.97 -8.35 17.49
N ARG A 200 -1.36 -9.45 17.05
CA ARG A 200 0.08 -9.65 16.95
C ARG A 200 0.45 -9.72 15.48
N ALA A 201 1.48 -9.00 15.04
CA ALA A 201 1.97 -9.13 13.67
C ALA A 201 3.45 -8.79 13.56
N ASP A 202 4.06 -9.27 12.49
CA ASP A 202 5.44 -8.97 12.12
C ASP A 202 5.62 -8.84 10.61
N VAL A 203 6.54 -7.96 10.21
CA VAL A 203 7.07 -7.87 8.85
C VAL A 203 8.53 -8.31 8.87
N ARG A 204 8.83 -9.37 8.11
CA ARG A 204 10.14 -10.01 8.03
C ARG A 204 10.64 -10.08 6.59
N ASN A 205 11.91 -10.46 6.44
CA ASN A 205 12.58 -10.60 5.14
C ASN A 205 12.46 -9.33 4.31
N ARG A 206 12.57 -8.16 4.97
CA ARG A 206 12.44 -6.88 4.27
C ARG A 206 13.58 -6.71 3.27
N ARG A 207 13.24 -6.33 2.05
CA ARG A 207 14.16 -5.95 0.98
C ARG A 207 13.90 -4.50 0.58
N ILE A 208 14.96 -3.77 0.29
CA ILE A 208 14.93 -2.36 -0.10
C ILE A 208 15.41 -2.25 -1.55
N TYR A 209 14.68 -1.49 -2.36
CA TYR A 209 15.02 -1.22 -3.74
C TYR A 209 15.17 0.28 -3.96
N ASP A 210 16.06 0.68 -4.85
CA ASP A 210 16.07 2.05 -5.35
C ASP A 210 14.87 2.33 -6.27
N VAL A 211 14.73 3.58 -6.74
CA VAL A 211 13.60 4.00 -7.57
C VAL A 211 13.55 3.29 -8.94
N ASP A 212 14.68 2.76 -9.39
CA ASP A 212 14.82 2.03 -10.66
C ASP A 212 14.62 0.51 -10.46
N GLY A 213 14.37 0.07 -9.23
CA GLY A 213 14.09 -1.31 -8.87
C GLY A 213 15.31 -2.19 -8.61
N THR A 214 16.49 -1.60 -8.50
CA THR A 214 17.70 -2.32 -8.09
C THR A 214 17.62 -2.64 -6.61
N ASP A 215 17.87 -3.90 -6.23
CA ASP A 215 17.93 -4.30 -4.83
C ASP A 215 19.20 -3.71 -4.17
N ILE A 216 18.98 -2.82 -3.20
CA ILE A 216 20.02 -2.13 -2.43
C ILE A 216 19.99 -2.55 -0.96
N THR A 217 19.33 -3.66 -0.62
CA THR A 217 19.18 -4.13 0.76
C THR A 217 20.52 -4.26 1.45
N ASP A 218 21.49 -4.88 0.76
CA ASP A 218 22.80 -5.17 1.34
C ASP A 218 23.56 -3.87 1.64
N THR A 219 23.47 -2.85 0.77
CA THR A 219 24.02 -1.50 1.03
C THR A 219 23.45 -0.88 2.31
N ILE A 220 22.15 -1.01 2.52
CA ILE A 220 21.47 -0.48 3.71
C ILE A 220 21.87 -1.27 4.95
N THR A 221 21.86 -2.60 4.88
CA THR A 221 22.20 -3.44 6.04
C THR A 221 23.68 -3.32 6.40
N ASP A 222 24.58 -3.19 5.43
CA ASP A 222 26.02 -2.97 5.66
C ASP A 222 26.27 -1.67 6.41
N THR A 223 25.53 -0.60 6.08
CA THR A 223 25.59 0.69 6.80
C THR A 223 25.20 0.55 8.27
N LEU A 224 24.30 -0.38 8.58
CA LEU A 224 23.86 -0.70 9.94
C LEU A 224 24.72 -1.77 10.62
N GLY A 225 25.68 -2.38 9.91
CA GLY A 225 26.44 -3.54 10.41
C GLY A 225 25.60 -4.81 10.54
N LEU A 226 24.57 -4.97 9.70
CA LEU A 226 23.62 -6.07 9.71
C LEU A 226 23.70 -6.90 8.43
N THR A 227 23.19 -8.13 8.48
CA THR A 227 23.03 -9.00 7.29
C THR A 227 21.59 -9.08 6.80
N VAL A 228 20.64 -8.60 7.60
CA VAL A 228 19.20 -8.59 7.29
C VAL A 228 18.57 -7.35 7.91
N MET A 229 17.53 -6.83 7.26
CA MET A 229 16.74 -5.75 7.82
C MET A 229 16.03 -6.21 9.11
N PRO A 230 15.97 -5.37 10.17
CA PRO A 230 15.26 -5.70 11.40
C PRO A 230 13.78 -6.01 11.14
N THR A 231 13.22 -6.96 11.88
CA THR A 231 11.79 -7.30 11.83
C THR A 231 10.96 -6.16 12.44
N LEU A 232 9.97 -5.65 11.70
CA LEU A 232 8.94 -4.78 12.27
C LEU A 232 8.01 -5.65 13.11
N ARG A 233 7.74 -5.27 14.35
CA ARG A 233 6.86 -6.01 15.28
C ARG A 233 5.81 -5.10 15.86
N PHE A 234 4.56 -5.53 15.81
CA PHE A 234 3.45 -4.80 16.40
C PHE A 234 3.53 -4.92 17.92
N ARG A 235 3.26 -3.82 18.62
CA ARG A 235 3.09 -3.84 20.06
C ARG A 235 1.69 -4.37 20.37
N VAL A 236 1.63 -5.56 20.94
CA VAL A 236 0.37 -6.16 21.38
C VAL A 236 -0.19 -5.37 22.56
N GLY A 237 -1.47 -5.04 22.48
CA GLY A 237 -2.26 -4.46 23.57
C GLY A 237 -3.71 -4.94 23.47
N PRO A 238 -4.45 -4.92 24.59
CA PRO A 238 -5.87 -5.24 24.57
C PRO A 238 -6.65 -4.21 23.75
N ASP A 239 -7.81 -4.61 23.23
CA ASP A 239 -8.77 -3.72 22.56
C ASP A 239 -8.20 -2.98 21.32
N ALA A 240 -7.18 -3.54 20.68
CA ALA A 240 -6.65 -3.05 19.42
C ALA A 240 -7.70 -3.12 18.29
N ILE A 241 -8.54 -4.16 18.32
CA ILE A 241 -9.59 -4.44 17.34
C ILE A 241 -10.91 -3.85 17.82
N ARG A 242 -11.43 -2.87 17.10
CA ARG A 242 -12.77 -2.30 17.36
C ARG A 242 -13.86 -3.19 16.74
N THR A 243 -15.08 -3.08 17.26
CA THR A 243 -16.24 -3.86 16.81
C THR A 243 -16.61 -3.67 15.33
N ASN A 244 -16.21 -2.54 14.73
CA ASN A 244 -16.39 -2.27 13.30
C ASN A 244 -15.24 -2.81 12.42
N GLY A 245 -14.27 -3.50 13.01
CA GLY A 245 -13.08 -4.07 12.35
C GLY A 245 -11.93 -3.07 12.16
N ASP A 246 -12.02 -1.85 12.68
CA ASP A 246 -10.93 -0.86 12.63
C ASP A 246 -9.86 -1.19 13.68
N VAL A 247 -8.59 -1.17 13.30
CA VAL A 247 -7.45 -1.54 14.15
C VAL A 247 -6.37 -0.47 14.06
N VAL A 248 -5.88 0.00 15.21
CA VAL A 248 -4.79 0.98 15.26
C VAL A 248 -3.85 0.62 16.39
N GLY A 249 -2.56 0.76 16.17
CA GLY A 249 -1.56 0.53 17.22
C GLY A 249 -0.17 1.02 16.83
N THR A 250 0.82 0.56 17.60
CA THR A 250 2.22 0.95 17.42
C THR A 250 3.06 -0.22 16.93
N VAL A 251 4.11 0.11 16.20
CA VAL A 251 5.07 -0.84 15.62
C VAL A 251 6.48 -0.37 15.96
N GLN A 252 7.38 -1.32 16.15
CA GLN A 252 8.79 -1.05 16.40
C GLN A 252 9.68 -2.13 15.80
N SER A 253 10.95 -1.80 15.58
CA SER A 253 11.99 -2.75 15.25
C SER A 253 13.23 -2.52 16.11
N SER A 254 14.07 -3.54 16.18
CA SER A 254 15.34 -3.49 16.90
C SER A 254 16.28 -4.53 16.32
N TYR A 255 17.57 -4.28 16.38
CA TYR A 255 18.61 -5.27 16.07
C TYR A 255 19.51 -5.51 17.28
N THR A 256 20.42 -6.47 17.15
CA THR A 256 21.50 -6.69 18.10
C THR A 256 22.79 -6.22 17.45
N ASP A 257 23.52 -5.32 18.09
CA ASP A 257 24.78 -4.80 17.58
C ASP A 257 25.94 -5.81 17.74
N GLY A 258 27.14 -5.43 17.27
CA GLY A 258 28.33 -6.27 17.35
C GLY A 258 28.79 -6.60 18.79
N ASP A 259 28.33 -5.85 19.78
CA ASP A 259 28.64 -6.04 21.20
C ASP A 259 27.55 -6.86 21.93
N GLY A 260 26.50 -7.28 21.22
CA GLY A 260 25.41 -8.07 21.77
C GLY A 260 24.31 -7.23 22.44
N HIS A 261 24.32 -5.90 22.30
CA HIS A 261 23.28 -5.05 22.86
C HIS A 261 22.09 -4.93 21.91
N ARG A 262 20.88 -4.90 22.50
CA ARG A 262 19.66 -4.65 21.73
C ARG A 262 19.51 -3.15 21.47
N VAL A 263 19.56 -2.76 20.19
CA VAL A 263 19.44 -1.38 19.74
C VAL A 263 18.06 -1.15 19.11
N PRO A 264 17.24 -0.22 19.62
CA PRO A 264 16.02 0.22 18.93
C PRO A 264 16.37 0.79 17.56
N TYR A 265 15.61 0.43 16.53
CA TYR A 265 15.88 0.88 15.17
C TYR A 265 14.74 1.69 14.59
N GLU A 266 13.53 1.17 14.41
CA GLU A 266 12.42 1.97 13.90
C GLU A 266 11.27 2.00 14.92
N THR A 267 10.51 3.09 14.90
CA THR A 267 9.24 3.19 15.63
C THR A 267 8.18 3.85 14.76
N GLY A 268 6.91 3.56 15.05
CA GLY A 268 5.82 4.20 14.34
C GLY A 268 4.47 3.59 14.65
N ASN A 269 3.53 3.74 13.72
CA ASN A 269 2.14 3.33 13.87
C ASN A 269 1.72 2.37 12.75
N TYR A 270 0.75 1.54 13.07
CA TYR A 270 0.01 0.78 12.06
C TYR A 270 -1.48 1.09 12.16
N TYR A 271 -2.16 0.97 11.03
CA TYR A 271 -3.58 1.18 10.88
C TYR A 271 -4.13 0.11 9.96
N ALA A 272 -5.25 -0.53 10.31
CA ALA A 272 -5.82 -1.61 9.52
C ALA A 272 -7.35 -1.68 9.61
N VAL A 273 -7.96 -2.31 8.62
CA VAL A 273 -9.38 -2.69 8.62
C VAL A 273 -9.49 -4.17 8.31
N ILE A 274 -10.33 -4.87 9.09
CA ILE A 274 -10.69 -6.28 8.92
C ILE A 274 -11.95 -6.38 8.07
N SER A 275 -12.05 -7.39 7.21
CA SER A 275 -13.13 -7.57 6.23
C SER A 275 -13.65 -9.00 6.20
N GLY A 276 -14.93 -9.16 5.81
CA GLY A 276 -15.54 -10.47 5.54
C GLY A 276 -16.39 -11.00 6.69
N ASP A 277 -17.17 -12.05 6.40
CA ASP A 277 -18.16 -12.61 7.33
C ASP A 277 -17.53 -13.40 8.48
N ASN A 278 -16.26 -13.78 8.35
CA ASN A 278 -15.48 -14.37 9.43
C ASN A 278 -14.09 -13.73 9.52
N ALA A 279 -14.00 -12.41 9.34
CA ALA A 279 -12.73 -11.70 9.33
C ALA A 279 -11.71 -12.35 8.38
N GLU A 280 -12.09 -12.61 7.12
CA GLU A 280 -11.25 -13.36 6.18
C GLU A 280 -10.01 -12.59 5.72
N GLU A 281 -10.08 -11.26 5.70
CA GLU A 281 -9.05 -10.40 5.11
C GLU A 281 -8.74 -9.22 6.02
N VAL A 282 -7.47 -8.80 6.02
CA VAL A 282 -7.00 -7.61 6.73
C VAL A 282 -6.20 -6.75 5.77
N VAL A 283 -6.54 -5.47 5.66
CA VAL A 283 -5.75 -4.49 4.91
C VAL A 283 -5.26 -3.39 5.84
N GLY A 284 -4.08 -2.86 5.60
CA GLY A 284 -3.58 -1.76 6.41
C GLY A 284 -2.34 -1.09 5.87
N ILE A 285 -1.90 -0.10 6.64
CA ILE A 285 -0.73 0.73 6.42
C ILE A 285 0.13 0.71 7.68
N ILE A 286 1.45 0.66 7.50
CA ILE A 286 2.47 0.82 8.52
C ILE A 286 3.29 2.06 8.13
N VAL A 287 3.46 2.99 9.07
CA VAL A 287 4.36 4.14 8.92
C VAL A 287 5.42 4.04 10.01
N VAL A 288 6.69 3.95 9.62
CA VAL A 288 7.82 3.89 10.56
C VAL A 288 8.95 4.82 10.16
N GLU A 289 9.67 5.30 11.16
CA GLU A 289 10.88 6.09 11.01
C GLU A 289 11.97 5.51 11.92
N PRO A 290 13.23 5.42 11.46
CA PRO A 290 14.37 5.22 12.32
C PRO A 290 14.81 6.53 12.98
N PRO A 291 15.71 6.49 13.99
CA PRO A 291 16.42 7.67 14.43
C PRO A 291 17.05 8.41 13.24
N THR A 292 17.05 9.73 13.33
CA THR A 292 17.80 10.58 12.40
C THR A 292 19.26 10.18 12.39
N SER A 293 19.83 10.01 11.20
CA SER A 293 21.24 9.65 11.03
C SER A 293 22.16 10.79 11.48
N ASP A 294 23.45 10.48 11.66
CA ASP A 294 24.48 11.48 11.96
C ASP A 294 24.64 12.54 10.84
N THR A 295 24.17 12.23 9.63
CA THR A 295 24.16 13.17 8.50
C THR A 295 22.91 14.07 8.47
N GLY A 296 22.03 13.97 9.47
CA GLY A 296 20.79 14.74 9.56
C GLY A 296 19.69 14.26 8.62
N VAL A 297 19.80 13.04 8.08
CA VAL A 297 18.80 12.45 7.18
C VAL A 297 17.95 11.45 7.95
N THR A 298 16.63 11.56 7.81
CA THR A 298 15.68 10.58 8.34
C THR A 298 14.91 9.95 7.18
N THR A 299 14.75 8.63 7.21
CA THR A 299 13.90 7.93 6.24
C THR A 299 12.55 7.62 6.85
N ARG A 300 11.47 7.82 6.12
CA ARG A 300 10.16 7.30 6.50
C ARG A 300 9.78 6.18 5.56
N GLU A 301 9.35 5.05 6.13
CA GLU A 301 8.78 3.93 5.37
C GLU A 301 7.26 3.98 5.56
N THR A 302 6.52 4.20 4.46
CA THR A 302 5.06 4.04 4.40
C THR A 302 4.76 2.80 3.57
N GLY A 303 4.32 1.72 4.20
CA GLY A 303 4.02 0.47 3.50
C GLY A 303 2.66 -0.10 3.81
N GLY A 304 2.04 -0.69 2.81
CA GLY A 304 0.75 -1.33 2.88
C GLY A 304 0.86 -2.84 2.95
N PHE A 305 -0.21 -3.48 3.37
CA PHE A 305 -0.33 -4.92 3.40
C PHE A 305 -1.77 -5.36 3.15
N ILE A 306 -1.91 -6.56 2.59
CA ILE A 306 -3.17 -7.32 2.53
C ILE A 306 -2.84 -8.72 3.04
N LEU A 307 -3.53 -9.16 4.08
CA LEU A 307 -3.38 -10.49 4.68
C LEU A 307 -4.67 -11.29 4.52
N HIS A 308 -4.50 -12.59 4.33
CA HIS A 308 -5.60 -13.53 4.19
C HIS A 308 -5.55 -14.56 5.31
N ARG A 309 -6.72 -14.86 5.87
CA ARG A 309 -6.89 -15.93 6.86
C ARG A 309 -6.45 -17.28 6.28
N GLN A 310 -5.76 -18.08 7.09
CA GLN A 310 -5.28 -19.43 6.72
C GLN A 310 -6.20 -20.54 7.25
#